data_AF-A0A0P6Q9Z4-F1
#
_entry.id   AF-A0A0P6Q9Z4-F1
#
_cell.length_a   1.000
_cell.length_b   1.000
_cell.length_c   1.000
_cell.angle_alpha   90.00
_cell.angle_beta   90.00
_cell.angle_gamma   90.00
#
_symmetry.space_group_name_H-M   'P 1'
#
loop_
_entity.id
_entity.type
_entity.pdbx_description
1 polymer ?
#
loop_
_entity_poly.entity_id
_entity_poly.type
_entity_poly.pdbx_seq_one_letter_code
_entity_poly.pdbx_strand_id
1 'polypeptide(L)'
;MSPLKEFFKAVAAMLRPGGVLLLTNMHSEMGGISQAGFVHPETGVKIRPTSYSHTVAETLEEANIAGFELVGELKESSIDEELAEKLGPRAKKWIGVRVWYGGCFRKK
;
A
#
# COMPACT_ATOMS: atom_id res chain seq x y z
N MET A 1 15.29 -3.71 10.86
CA MET A 1 15.36 -3.96 9.40
C MET A 1 14.05 -3.42 8.81
N SER A 2 14.09 -2.55 7.78
CA SER A 2 12.88 -1.96 7.20
C SER A 2 12.25 -2.94 6.19
N PRO A 3 10.99 -3.37 6.36
CA PRO A 3 10.33 -4.27 5.40
C PRO A 3 10.27 -3.71 3.98
N LEU A 4 10.11 -2.38 3.84
CA LEU A 4 10.09 -1.70 2.56
C LEU A 4 11.43 -1.79 1.81
N LYS A 5 12.54 -1.63 2.54
CA LYS A 5 13.89 -1.77 1.99
C LYS A 5 14.14 -3.19 1.48
N GLU A 6 13.82 -4.21 2.29
CA GLU A 6 14.01 -5.61 1.88
C GLU A 6 13.08 -5.99 0.72
N PHE A 7 11.87 -5.44 0.69
CA PHE A 7 10.95 -5.60 -0.44
C PHE A 7 11.58 -5.07 -1.74
N PHE A 8 12.04 -3.82 -1.78
CA PHE A 8 12.62 -3.25 -3.00
C PHE A 8 13.94 -3.92 -3.40
N LYS A 9 14.74 -4.36 -2.43
CA LYS A 9 15.93 -5.18 -2.69
C LYS A 9 15.59 -6.50 -3.37
N ALA A 10 14.54 -7.19 -2.90
CA ALA A 10 14.08 -8.43 -3.51
C ALA A 10 13.53 -8.19 -4.94
N VAL A 11 12.75 -7.13 -5.14
CA VAL A 11 12.22 -6.77 -6.47
C VAL A 11 13.36 -6.42 -7.43
N ALA A 12 14.37 -5.67 -6.97
CA ALA A 12 15.56 -5.36 -7.76
C ALA A 12 16.30 -6.63 -8.20
N ALA A 13 16.36 -7.67 -7.36
CA ALA A 13 16.99 -8.94 -7.74
C ALA A 13 16.18 -9.72 -8.79
N MET A 14 14.85 -9.57 -8.82
CA MET A 14 13.97 -10.29 -9.75
C MET A 14 13.87 -9.62 -11.13
N LEU A 15 13.92 -8.29 -11.20
CA LEU A 15 13.73 -7.55 -12.45
C LEU A 15 15.04 -7.33 -13.21
N ARG A 16 14.99 -7.47 -14.53
CA ARG A 16 16.08 -7.01 -15.43
C ARG A 16 16.08 -5.47 -15.51
N PRO A 17 17.20 -4.82 -15.87
CA PRO A 17 17.20 -3.39 -16.20
C PRO A 17 16.10 -3.08 -17.23
N GLY A 18 15.38 -1.98 -17.03
CA GLY A 18 14.21 -1.59 -17.82
C GLY A 18 12.90 -2.33 -17.48
N GLY A 19 12.93 -3.35 -16.62
CA GLY A 19 11.73 -4.05 -16.15
C GLY A 19 10.82 -3.15 -15.30
N VAL A 20 9.53 -3.46 -15.29
CA VAL A 20 8.50 -2.64 -14.62
C VAL A 20 7.87 -3.39 -13.45
N LEU A 21 7.77 -2.71 -12.30
CA LEU A 21 7.02 -3.12 -11.12
C LEU A 21 5.72 -2.31 -11.07
N LEU A 22 4.56 -2.97 -11.08
CA LEU A 22 3.30 -2.36 -10.63
C LEU A 22 3.16 -2.57 -9.12
N LEU A 23 3.13 -1.49 -8.36
CA LEU A 23 2.96 -1.51 -6.91
C LEU A 23 1.61 -0.91 -6.54
N THR A 24 0.87 -1.58 -5.67
CA THR A 24 -0.23 -0.97 -4.90
C THR A 24 -0.02 -1.28 -3.43
N ASN A 25 -0.40 -0.33 -2.56
CA ASN A 25 -0.33 -0.50 -1.13
C ASN A 25 -1.47 0.27 -0.43
N MET A 26 -1.82 -0.17 0.77
CA MET A 26 -2.70 0.60 1.66
C MET A 26 -2.03 1.92 2.03
N HIS A 27 -2.81 2.99 2.00
CA HIS A 27 -2.31 4.31 2.34
C HIS A 27 -2.12 4.45 3.86
N SER A 28 -1.10 5.19 4.27
CA SER A 28 -0.72 5.31 5.69
C SER A 28 -1.81 5.96 6.55
N GLU A 29 -2.63 6.84 5.98
CA GLU A 29 -3.83 7.38 6.65
C GLU A 29 -4.81 6.28 7.07
N MET A 30 -5.25 5.45 6.12
CA MET A 30 -6.13 4.31 6.43
C MET A 30 -5.44 3.33 7.39
N GLY A 31 -4.17 3.01 7.14
CA GLY A 31 -3.38 2.08 7.95
C GLY A 31 -3.10 2.59 9.37
N GLY A 32 -3.18 3.90 9.62
CA GLY A 32 -3.09 4.51 10.94
C GLY A 32 -4.40 4.46 11.73
N ILE A 33 -5.54 4.35 11.05
CA ILE A 33 -6.88 4.26 11.66
C ILE A 33 -7.26 2.80 11.95
N SER A 34 -7.00 1.90 11.00
CA SER A 34 -7.35 0.49 11.13
C SER A 34 -6.28 -0.40 10.52
N GLN A 35 -6.16 -1.59 11.09
CA GLN A 35 -5.35 -2.66 10.54
C GLN A 35 -6.22 -3.87 10.20
N ALA A 36 -5.66 -4.77 9.39
CA ALA A 36 -6.29 -6.06 9.15
C ALA A 36 -6.41 -6.82 10.47
N GLY A 37 -7.55 -7.49 10.67
CA GLY A 37 -7.77 -8.31 11.84
C GLY A 37 -8.70 -9.46 11.48
N PHE A 38 -8.37 -10.64 12.00
CA PHE A 38 -9.11 -11.88 11.78
C PHE A 38 -9.64 -12.35 13.13
N VAL A 39 -10.87 -12.83 13.18
CA VAL A 39 -11.45 -13.41 14.40
C VAL A 39 -11.40 -14.92 14.25
N HIS A 40 -10.76 -15.60 15.18
CA HIS A 40 -10.74 -17.06 15.19
C HIS A 40 -12.16 -17.57 15.45
N PRO A 41 -12.74 -18.42 14.57
CA PRO A 41 -14.15 -18.76 14.62
C PRO A 41 -14.53 -19.52 15.90
N GLU A 42 -13.65 -20.39 16.39
CA GLU A 42 -13.95 -21.23 17.57
C GLU A 42 -13.69 -20.53 18.91
N THR A 43 -12.65 -19.70 18.99
CA THR A 43 -12.19 -19.11 20.26
C THR A 43 -12.64 -17.65 20.42
N GLY A 44 -13.12 -17.02 19.35
CA GLY A 44 -13.46 -15.60 19.32
C GLY A 44 -12.26 -14.65 19.42
N VAL A 45 -11.03 -15.18 19.49
CA VAL A 45 -9.82 -14.38 19.65
C VAL A 45 -9.56 -13.58 18.38
N LYS A 46 -9.38 -12.26 18.53
CA LYS A 46 -9.03 -11.37 17.43
C LYS A 46 -7.52 -11.34 17.22
N ILE A 47 -7.06 -11.89 16.10
CA ILE A 47 -5.67 -11.88 15.66
C ILE A 47 -5.43 -10.63 14.80
N ARG A 48 -4.41 -9.83 15.14
CA ARG A 48 -3.98 -8.66 14.37
C ARG A 48 -2.49 -8.80 14.05
N PRO A 49 -2.12 -9.09 12.79
CA PRO A 49 -0.72 -9.08 12.39
C PRO A 49 -0.19 -7.65 12.35
N THR A 50 1.12 -7.50 12.54
CA THR A 50 1.81 -6.21 12.38
C THR A 50 1.65 -5.71 10.95
N SER A 51 1.03 -4.56 10.78
CA SER A 51 0.95 -3.86 9.50
C SER A 51 2.01 -2.76 9.44
N TYR A 52 2.69 -2.64 8.30
CA TYR A 52 3.67 -1.58 8.05
C TYR A 52 3.07 -0.57 7.08
N SER A 53 2.53 0.50 7.64
CA SER A 53 1.78 1.54 6.92
C SER A 53 2.72 2.59 6.33
N HIS A 54 3.51 2.21 5.31
CA HIS A 54 4.46 3.10 4.65
C HIS A 54 3.75 4.23 3.90
N THR A 55 4.27 5.45 4.08
CA THR A 55 3.86 6.64 3.33
C THR A 55 4.27 6.54 1.87
N VAL A 56 3.64 7.38 1.03
CA VAL A 56 4.05 7.55 -0.37
C VAL A 56 5.51 8.01 -0.45
N ALA A 57 5.91 8.96 0.39
CA ALA A 57 7.27 9.51 0.40
C ALA A 57 8.32 8.44 0.70
N GLU A 58 8.13 7.63 1.76
CA GLU A 58 9.03 6.52 2.09
C GLU A 58 9.12 5.51 0.94
N THR A 59 7.99 5.21 0.28
CA THR A 59 7.96 4.28 -0.85
C THR A 59 8.74 4.80 -2.05
N LEU A 60 8.56 6.07 -2.42
CA LEU A 60 9.30 6.70 -3.51
C LEU A 60 10.80 6.78 -3.22
N GLU A 61 11.16 7.11 -1.97
CA GLU A 61 12.55 7.21 -1.52
C GLU A 61 13.24 5.85 -1.59
N GLU A 62 12.67 4.81 -0.97
CA GLU A 62 13.25 3.47 -0.97
C GLU A 62 13.29 2.85 -2.38
N ALA A 63 12.28 3.11 -3.22
CA ALA A 63 12.31 2.71 -4.62
C ALA A 63 13.51 3.35 -5.35
N ASN A 64 13.73 4.65 -5.15
CA ASN A 64 14.83 5.37 -5.79
C ASN A 64 16.20 4.83 -5.33
N ILE A 65 16.37 4.63 -4.02
CA ILE A 65 17.57 4.03 -3.41
C ILE A 65 17.85 2.65 -4.02
N ALA A 66 16.81 1.85 -4.25
CA ALA A 66 16.92 0.52 -4.85
C ALA A 66 17.11 0.50 -6.38
N GLY A 67 17.27 1.67 -7.01
CA GLY A 67 17.52 1.77 -8.44
C GLY A 67 16.25 1.74 -9.31
N PHE A 68 15.12 2.17 -8.76
CA PHE A 68 13.88 2.36 -9.51
C PHE A 68 13.59 3.85 -9.75
N GLU A 69 12.78 4.12 -10.76
CA GLU A 69 12.18 5.42 -11.02
C GLU A 69 10.67 5.26 -11.25
N LEU A 70 9.89 6.25 -10.84
CA LEU A 70 8.45 6.25 -11.07
C LEU A 70 8.15 6.50 -12.55
N VAL A 71 7.23 5.71 -13.11
CA VAL A 71 6.72 5.88 -14.47
C VAL A 71 5.37 6.58 -14.39
N GLY A 72 5.33 7.83 -14.85
CA GLY A 72 4.15 8.68 -14.73
C GLY A 72 3.93 9.15 -13.30
N GLU A 73 2.68 9.10 -12.83
CA GLU A 73 2.30 9.56 -11.51
C GLU A 73 1.92 8.39 -10.60
N LEU A 74 2.22 8.55 -9.31
CA LEU A 74 1.74 7.66 -8.28
C LEU A 74 0.33 8.13 -7.90
N LYS A 75 -0.65 7.25 -8.12
CA LYS A 75 -2.03 7.53 -7.79
C LYS A 75 -2.28 7.30 -6.32
N GLU A 76 -2.90 8.27 -5.67
CA GLU A 76 -3.51 8.11 -4.35
C GLU A 76 -5.04 8.09 -4.53
N SER A 77 -5.73 7.27 -3.75
CA SER A 77 -7.18 7.14 -3.85
C SER A 77 -7.83 7.31 -2.48
N SER A 78 -8.93 8.04 -2.47
CA SER A 78 -9.86 8.15 -1.34
C SER A 78 -11.20 7.50 -1.71
N ILE A 79 -12.11 7.32 -0.75
CA ILE A 79 -13.52 7.08 -1.09
C ILE A 79 -14.31 8.38 -0.91
N ASP A 80 -15.19 8.65 -1.86
CA ASP A 80 -16.23 9.68 -1.77
C ASP A 80 -17.59 9.02 -1.50
N GLU A 81 -18.63 9.85 -1.36
CA GLU A 81 -20.00 9.38 -1.09
C GLU A 81 -20.52 8.45 -2.21
N GLU A 82 -20.30 8.82 -3.47
CA GLU A 82 -20.77 8.03 -4.63
C GLU A 82 -20.12 6.64 -4.66
N LEU A 83 -18.81 6.56 -4.44
CA LEU A 83 -18.10 5.29 -4.39
C LEU A 83 -18.47 4.49 -3.15
N ALA A 84 -18.70 5.15 -2.00
CA ALA A 84 -19.13 4.48 -0.79
C ALA A 84 -20.52 3.84 -0.94
N GLU A 85 -21.45 4.46 -1.68
CA GLU A 85 -22.75 3.87 -2.00
C GLU A 85 -22.59 2.58 -2.82
N LYS A 86 -21.68 2.55 -3.79
CA LYS A 86 -21.40 1.37 -4.63
C LYS A 86 -20.69 0.25 -3.85
N LEU A 87 -19.80 0.59 -2.92
CA LEU A 87 -19.03 -0.36 -2.12
C LEU A 87 -19.76 -0.87 -0.87
N GLY A 88 -20.87 -0.21 -0.49
CA GLY A 88 -21.72 -0.59 0.63
C GLY A 88 -21.33 0.02 1.98
N PRO A 89 -22.10 -0.26 3.04
CA PRO A 89 -22.06 0.49 4.31
C PRO A 89 -20.69 0.55 4.98
N ARG A 90 -19.85 -0.47 4.79
CA ARG A 90 -18.51 -0.54 5.39
C ARG A 90 -17.53 0.48 4.79
N ALA A 91 -17.75 0.92 3.55
CA ALA A 91 -16.90 1.91 2.89
C ALA A 91 -17.13 3.33 3.43
N LYS A 92 -18.33 3.63 3.93
CA LYS A 92 -18.70 4.97 4.43
C LYS A 92 -17.76 5.53 5.49
N LYS A 93 -17.19 4.67 6.35
CA LYS A 93 -16.23 5.10 7.38
C LYS A 93 -14.89 5.61 6.82
N TRP A 94 -14.64 5.41 5.53
CA TRP A 94 -13.41 5.81 4.85
C TRP A 94 -13.59 7.08 3.99
N ILE A 95 -14.78 7.69 4.04
CA ILE A 95 -15.03 8.94 3.32
C ILE A 95 -14.10 10.02 3.89
N GLY A 96 -13.38 10.71 2.99
CA GLY A 96 -12.38 11.72 3.36
C GLY A 96 -11.04 11.16 3.83
N VAL A 97 -10.82 9.84 3.74
CA VAL A 97 -9.54 9.18 4.07
C VAL A 97 -8.90 8.64 2.80
N ARG A 98 -7.60 8.89 2.60
CA ARG A 98 -6.84 8.20 1.56
C ARG A 98 -6.66 6.73 1.96
N VAL A 99 -7.13 5.82 1.11
CA VAL A 99 -7.26 4.38 1.40
C VAL A 99 -6.15 3.53 0.79
N TRP A 100 -5.69 3.87 -0.42
CA TRP A 100 -4.61 3.16 -1.08
C TRP A 100 -3.85 4.09 -2.01
N TYR A 101 -2.63 3.70 -2.35
CA TYR A 101 -1.86 4.33 -3.41
C TYR A 101 -1.18 3.28 -4.30
N GLY A 102 -0.79 3.67 -5.51
CA GLY A 102 -0.10 2.78 -6.41
C GLY A 102 0.41 3.45 -7.68
N GLY A 103 1.38 2.81 -8.31
CA GLY A 103 2.05 3.32 -9.49
C GLY A 103 2.98 2.28 -10.11
N CYS A 104 3.48 2.60 -11.29
CA CYS A 104 4.47 1.79 -11.99
C CYS A 104 5.88 2.33 -11.74
N PHE A 105 6.83 1.44 -11.49
CA PHE A 105 8.23 1.77 -11.28
C PHE A 105 9.09 1.03 -12.30
N ARG A 106 10.00 1.73 -12.96
CA ARG A 106 10.96 1.13 -13.89
C ARG A 106 12.30 0.94 -13.20
N LYS A 107 12.90 -0.23 -13.34
CA LYS A 107 14.28 -0.48 -12.89
C LYS A 107 15.25 0.22 -13.84
N LYS A 108 16.14 1.05 -13.29
CA LYS A 108 17.22 1.74 -14.01
C LYS A 108 18.20 0.74 -14.64
#